data_AF-A0A255HJ48-F1
#
_entry.id   AF-A0A255HJ48-F1
#
_cell.length_a   1.000
_cell.length_b   1.000
_cell.length_c   1.000
_cell.angle_alpha   90.00
_cell.angle_beta   90.00
_cell.angle_gamma   90.00
#
_symmetry.space_group_name_H-M   'P 1'
#
loop_
_entity.id
_entity.type
_entity.pdbx_description
1 polymer ?
#
loop_
_entity_poly.entity_id
_entity_poly.type
_entity_poly.pdbx_seq_one_letter_code
_entity_poly.pdbx_strand_id
1 'polypeptide(L)' 'MVPTLLAAAVSVYAAPVPQQPVAPPKLVVVLVVDGPRWIRPGAYGQYAQVVDIAPTLAHLLRVRQPSASAGRVLTQVLR' A
#
# COMPACT_ATOMS: atom_id res chain seq x y z
N MET A 1 -44.98 -49.32 3.75
CA MET A 1 -45.12 -47.92 3.30
C MET A 1 -44.52 -47.02 4.38
N VAL A 2 -43.80 -46.01 3.92
CA VAL A 2 -42.71 -45.22 4.53
C VAL A 2 -43.07 -44.45 5.83
N PRO A 3 -42.21 -44.41 6.86
CA PRO A 3 -42.28 -43.41 7.92
C PRO A 3 -41.53 -42.12 7.49
N THR A 4 -42.23 -41.00 7.48
CA THR A 4 -41.73 -39.70 7.00
C THR A 4 -41.07 -38.91 8.14
N LEU A 5 -39.74 -38.90 8.10
CA LEU A 5 -38.80 -37.77 8.31
C LEU A 5 -39.15 -36.68 9.33
N LEU A 6 -38.33 -36.58 10.39
CA LEU A 6 -37.96 -35.28 10.99
C LEU A 6 -36.56 -35.34 11.61
N ALA A 7 -35.52 -35.21 10.78
CA ALA A 7 -34.16 -34.93 11.26
C ALA A 7 -33.93 -33.41 11.20
N ALA A 8 -33.96 -32.76 12.36
CA ALA A 8 -33.71 -31.33 12.49
C ALA A 8 -32.24 -31.01 12.17
N ALA A 9 -32.00 -30.26 11.09
CA ALA A 9 -30.69 -29.77 10.72
C ALA A 9 -30.29 -28.62 11.65
N VAL A 10 -29.34 -28.87 12.56
CA VAL A 10 -28.64 -27.81 13.31
C VAL A 10 -27.73 -27.08 12.33
N SER A 11 -28.16 -25.91 11.87
CA SER A 11 -27.29 -25.00 11.12
C SER A 11 -26.40 -24.25 12.09
N VAL A 12 -25.09 -24.48 12.01
CA VAL A 12 -24.06 -23.66 12.67
C VAL A 12 -24.12 -22.26 12.07
N TYR A 13 -24.53 -21.26 12.85
CA TYR A 13 -24.52 -19.87 12.40
C TYR A 13 -23.10 -19.29 12.58
N ALA A 14 -22.34 -19.21 11.49
CA ALA A 14 -21.13 -18.38 11.46
C ALA A 14 -21.56 -16.92 11.31
N ALA A 15 -21.05 -16.03 12.17
CA ALA A 15 -21.26 -14.60 11.99
C ALA A 15 -20.74 -14.19 10.61
N PRO A 16 -21.50 -13.43 9.81
CA PRO A 16 -21.06 -13.01 8.48
C PRO A 16 -19.78 -12.19 8.63
N VAL A 17 -18.67 -12.70 8.10
CA VAL A 17 -17.42 -11.94 7.99
C VAL A 17 -17.74 -10.66 7.22
N PRO A 18 -17.49 -9.46 7.77
CA PRO A 18 -17.69 -8.23 7.04
C PRO A 18 -16.93 -8.29 5.72
N GLN A 19 -17.64 -8.37 4.60
CA GLN A 19 -17.05 -8.37 3.25
C GLN A 19 -16.54 -6.97 2.85
N GLN A 20 -16.62 -6.00 3.77
CA GLN A 20 -16.05 -4.67 3.60
C GLN A 20 -14.54 -4.83 3.41
N PRO A 21 -13.97 -4.43 2.26
CA PRO A 21 -12.54 -4.40 2.10
C PRO A 21 -11.97 -3.57 3.25
N VAL A 22 -11.09 -4.17 4.07
CA VAL A 22 -10.39 -3.44 5.13
C VAL A 22 -9.65 -2.32 4.42
N ALA A 23 -10.11 -1.08 4.61
CA ALA A 23 -9.52 0.07 3.96
C ALA A 23 -8.04 0.08 4.32
N PRO A 24 -7.12 0.07 3.33
CA PRO A 24 -5.71 0.04 3.62
C PRO A 24 -5.39 1.25 4.52
N PRO A 25 -4.56 1.07 5.57
CA PRO A 25 -4.25 2.16 6.49
C PRO A 25 -3.68 3.33 5.70
N LYS A 26 -4.39 4.46 5.71
CA LYS A 26 -3.93 5.69 5.07
C LYS A 26 -2.86 6.33 5.95
N LEU A 27 -1.64 5.81 5.86
CA LEU A 27 -0.48 6.46 6.46
C LEU A 27 -0.24 7.79 5.73
N VAL A 28 -0.39 8.89 6.46
CA VAL A 28 -0.03 10.23 5.99
C VAL A 28 1.35 10.54 6.55
N VAL A 29 2.36 10.52 5.69
CA VAL A 29 3.75 10.82 6.04
C VAL A 29 4.18 12.08 5.33
N VAL A 30 4.81 13.00 6.07
CA VAL A 30 5.46 14.18 5.49
C VAL A 30 6.87 13.77 5.06
N LEU A 31 7.16 13.87 3.76
CA LEU A 31 8.49 13.62 3.21
C LEU A 31 9.15 14.96 2.86
N VAL A 32 10.29 15.24 3.48
CA VAL A 32 11.15 16.38 3.13
C VAL A 32 12.43 15.83 2.55
N VAL A 33 12.81 16.30 1.36
CA VAL A 33 14.04 15.91 0.67
C VAL A 33 14.81 17.18 0.33
N ASP A 34 16.07 17.23 0.74
CA ASP A 34 16.97 18.35 0.45
C ASP A 34 18.17 17.87 -0.38
N GLY A 35 18.66 18.73 -1.27
CA GLY A 35 19.74 18.41 -2.18
C GLY A 35 19.88 19.42 -3.30
N PRO A 36 20.72 20.47 -3.16
CA PRO A 36 20.75 21.61 -4.08
C PRO A 36 21.09 21.25 -5.54
N ARG A 37 21.79 20.12 -5.73
CA ARG A 37 22.16 19.61 -7.07
C ARG A 37 21.10 18.69 -7.69
N TRP A 38 20.41 17.90 -6.88
CA TRP A 38 19.57 16.78 -7.35
C TRP A 38 18.08 16.99 -7.18
N ILE A 39 17.68 17.90 -6.29
CA ILE A 39 16.29 18.12 -5.90
C ILE A 39 15.83 19.47 -6.43
N ARG A 40 14.67 19.48 -7.07
CA ARG A 40 13.99 20.71 -7.47
C ARG A 40 13.26 21.30 -6.25
N PRO A 41 13.48 22.59 -5.92
CA PRO A 41 12.78 23.20 -4.80
C PRO A 41 11.29 23.33 -5.10
N GLY A 42 10.44 22.98 -4.13
CA GLY A 42 9.00 23.09 -4.26
C GLY A 42 8.24 22.22 -3.25
N ALA A 43 6.93 22.40 -3.20
CA ALA A 43 6.01 21.53 -2.47
C ALA A 43 5.21 20.68 -3.46
N TYR A 44 5.25 19.36 -3.28
CA TYR A 44 4.60 18.41 -4.16
C TYR A 44 3.43 17.73 -3.43
N GLY A 45 2.19 18.11 -3.76
CA GLY A 45 0.95 17.55 -3.17
C GLY A 45 0.55 16.17 -3.70
N GLN A 46 1.50 15.50 -4.33
CA GLN A 46 1.28 14.30 -5.15
C GLN A 46 1.38 13.10 -4.21
N TYR A 47 0.48 12.13 -4.34
CA TYR A 47 0.47 11.00 -3.42
C TYR A 47 1.79 10.21 -3.52
N ALA A 48 2.55 10.22 -2.43
CA ALA A 48 3.79 9.49 -2.26
C ALA A 48 3.62 8.49 -1.12
N GLN A 49 4.10 7.27 -1.34
CA GLN A 49 4.08 6.22 -0.34
C GLN A 49 5.47 6.05 0.26
N VAL A 50 5.54 5.48 1.46
CA VAL A 50 6.83 5.17 2.13
C VAL A 50 7.69 4.24 1.26
N VAL A 51 7.05 3.36 0.49
CA VAL A 51 7.73 2.43 -0.43
C VAL A 51 8.41 3.10 -1.63
N ASP A 52 8.08 4.36 -1.93
CA ASP A 52 8.65 5.15 -3.04
C ASP A 52 10.03 5.74 -2.68
N ILE A 53 10.36 5.82 -1.39
CA ILE A 53 11.59 6.47 -0.90
C ILE A 53 12.82 5.70 -1.37
N ALA A 54 12.83 4.38 -1.15
CA ALA A 54 13.95 3.52 -1.52
C ALA A 54 14.29 3.56 -3.02
N PRO A 55 13.35 3.34 -3.97
CA PRO A 55 13.65 3.43 -5.40
C PRO A 55 14.06 4.86 -5.81
N THR A 56 13.48 5.89 -5.20
CA THR A 56 13.86 7.29 -5.49
C THR A 56 15.31 7.57 -5.12
N LEU A 57 15.74 7.16 -3.93
CA LEU A 57 17.13 7.32 -3.50
C LEU A 57 18.08 6.45 -4.32
N ALA A 58 17.69 5.22 -4.65
CA ALA A 58 18.51 4.36 -5.50
C ALA A 58 18.77 4.98 -6.87
N HIS A 59 17.72 5.57 -7.47
CA HIS A 59 17.82 6.28 -8.74
C HIS A 59 18.74 7.51 -8.64
N LEU A 60 18.58 8.33 -7.60
CA LEU A 60 19.40 9.52 -7.38
C LEU A 60 20.88 9.17 -7.18
N LEU A 61 21.15 8.14 -6.38
CA LEU A 61 22.51 7.68 -6.04
C LEU A 61 23.12 6.79 -7.13
N ARG A 62 22.38 6.50 -8.21
CA ARG A 62 22.79 5.60 -9.30
C ARG A 62 23.24 4.22 -8.81
N VAL A 63 22.57 3.71 -7.78
CA VAL A 63 22.77 2.35 -7.27
C VAL A 63 21.66 1.43 -7.77
N ARG A 64 21.93 0.13 -7.79
CA ARG A 64 20.89 -0.86 -8.10
C ARG A 64 19.75 -0.73 -7.10
N GLN A 65 18.52 -0.68 -7.61
CA GLN A 65 17.32 -0.67 -6.80
C GLN A 65 17.25 -1.94 -5.90
N PRO A 66 16.89 -1.80 -4.61
CA PRO A 66 16.69 -2.94 -3.72
C PRO A 66 15.67 -3.92 -4.30
N SER A 67 15.96 -5.23 -4.23
CA SER A 67 15.12 -6.28 -4.81
C SER A 67 13.67 -6.29 -4.28
N ALA A 68 13.46 -5.78 -3.06
CA ALA A 68 12.14 -5.70 -2.41
C ALA A 68 11.46 -4.32 -2.56
N SER A 69 11.98 -3.41 -3.39
CA SER A 69 11.33 -2.12 -3.65
C SER A 69 10.08 -2.30 -4.50
N ALA A 70 8.92 -2.05 -3.90
CA ALA A 70 7.61 -2.10 -4.56
C ALA A 70 7.10 -0.73 -5.05
N GLY A 71 7.70 0.36 -4.59
CA GLY A 71 7.29 1.72 -4.95
C GLY A 71 7.84 2.21 -6.29
N ARG A 72 7.49 3.45 -6.62
CA ARG A 72 7.94 4.17 -7.83
C ARG A 72 8.94 5.28 -7.49
N VAL A 73 9.71 5.69 -8.49
CA VAL A 73 10.60 6.86 -8.36
C VAL A 73 9.78 8.15 -8.41
N LEU A 74 10.03 9.07 -7.47
CA LEU A 74 9.40 10.39 -7.41
C LEU A 74 10.09 11.38 -8.37
N THR A 75 10.00 11.13 -9.68
CA THR A 75 10.71 11.89 -10.73
C THR A 75 10.42 13.39 -10.74
N GLN A 76 9.23 13.80 -10.29
CA GLN A 76 8.83 15.21 -10.17
C GLN A 76 9.69 16.05 -9.21
N VAL A 77 10.26 15.39 -8.19
CA VAL A 77 11.13 16.02 -7.17
C VAL A 77 12.58 16.09 -7.67
N LEU A 78 12.95 15.26 -8.64
CA LEU A 78 14.31 15.15 -9.15
C LEU A 78 14.60 16.21 -10.23
N ARG A 79 15.85 16.67 -10.29
CA ARG A 79 16.35 17.53 -11.37
C ARG A 79 16.67 16.75 -12.62
#